data_AF-A0A101GT48-F1
#
_entry.id   AF-A0A101GT48-F1
#
_cell.length_a   1.000
_cell.length_b   1.000
_cell.length_c   1.000
_cell.angle_alpha   90.00
_cell.angle_beta   90.00
_cell.angle_gamma   90.00
#
_symmetry.space_group_name_H-M   'P 1'
#
loop_
_entity.id
_entity.type
_entity.pdbx_description
1 polymer ?
#
loop_
_entity_poly.entity_id
_entity_poly.type
_entity_poly.pdbx_seq_one_letter_code
_entity_poly.pdbx_strand_id
1 'polypeptide(L)'
;MRIFPPPYQTLEKGHGRIEKRTIKTAPVKKGQTNFPYAAQFARVERLFTDLHGENPKKDTQIYITSLSAEEADSQALLEIIRDGFKNIAASLRKLGWNRELALSLIGI
;
A
#
# COMPACT_ATOMS: atom_id res chain seq x y z
N MET A 1 16.59 10.26 -14.73
CA MET A 1 15.80 9.01 -14.85
C MET A 1 15.51 8.51 -13.45
N ARG A 2 14.26 8.54 -12.97
CA ARG A 2 13.90 8.14 -11.59
C ARG A 2 13.84 6.62 -11.54
N ILE A 3 14.88 5.99 -11.02
CA ILE A 3 14.88 4.56 -10.72
C ILE A 3 14.08 4.43 -9.42
N PHE A 4 12.80 4.10 -9.53
CA PHE A 4 12.06 3.63 -8.36
C PHE A 4 12.79 2.39 -7.82
N PRO A 5 12.95 2.22 -6.50
CA PRO A 5 13.54 1.01 -5.96
C PRO A 5 12.80 -0.21 -6.55
N PRO A 6 13.52 -1.32 -6.81
CA PRO A 6 12.91 -2.51 -7.39
C PRO A 6 11.72 -2.95 -6.53
N PRO A 7 10.57 -3.30 -7.15
CA PRO A 7 9.37 -3.63 -6.41
C PRO A 7 9.59 -4.90 -5.58
N TYR A 8 9.12 -4.90 -4.33
CA TYR A 8 9.06 -6.12 -3.52
C TYR A 8 7.79 -6.90 -3.81
N GLN A 9 7.87 -8.23 -3.87
CA GLN A 9 6.77 -9.10 -4.27
C GLN A 9 6.60 -10.30 -3.34
N THR A 10 5.35 -10.69 -3.08
CA THR A 10 5.00 -11.93 -2.39
C THR A 10 3.96 -12.71 -3.19
N LEU A 11 3.98 -14.04 -3.08
CA LEU A 11 2.99 -14.96 -3.63
C LEU A 11 2.51 -15.90 -2.52
N GLU A 12 1.20 -15.91 -2.27
CA GLU A 12 0.58 -16.71 -1.21
C GLU A 12 -0.56 -17.56 -1.76
N LYS A 13 -0.69 -18.79 -1.25
CA LYS A 13 -1.82 -19.70 -1.53
C LYS A 13 -2.55 -19.97 -0.22
N GLY A 14 -3.78 -19.48 -0.09
CA GLY A 14 -4.55 -19.62 1.15
C GLY A 14 -5.90 -18.89 1.09
N HIS A 15 -6.82 -19.21 2.01
CA HIS A 15 -8.15 -18.55 2.10
C HIS A 15 -8.97 -18.60 0.80
N GLY A 16 -8.87 -19.71 0.06
CA GLY A 16 -9.60 -19.91 -1.20
C GLY A 16 -9.04 -19.14 -2.41
N ARG A 17 -7.84 -18.57 -2.32
CA ARG A 17 -7.22 -17.82 -3.42
C ARG A 17 -5.70 -18.03 -3.54
N ILE A 18 -5.19 -17.77 -4.73
CA ILE A 18 -3.77 -17.53 -4.98
C ILE A 18 -3.61 -16.03 -5.14
N GLU A 19 -2.77 -15.38 -4.33
CA GLU A 19 -2.62 -13.93 -4.34
C GLU A 19 -1.16 -13.53 -4.47
N LYS A 20 -0.87 -12.70 -5.48
CA LYS A 20 0.40 -12.01 -5.66
C LYS A 20 0.24 -10.56 -5.23
N ARG A 21 1.14 -10.08 -4.38
CA ARG A 21 1.22 -8.66 -4.00
C ARG A 21 2.51 -8.06 -4.52
N THR A 22 2.44 -6.82 -4.97
CA THR A 22 3.59 -6.05 -5.42
C THR A 22 3.49 -4.67 -4.80
N ILE A 23 4.50 -4.28 -4.03
CA ILE A 23 4.56 -2.97 -3.40
C ILE A 23 5.63 -2.11 -4.08
N LYS A 24 5.31 -0.82 -4.23
CA LYS A 24 6.26 0.23 -4.58
C LYS A 24 6.12 1.35 -3.57
N THR A 25 7.25 1.84 -3.07
CA THR A 25 7.29 2.95 -2.12
C THR A 25 7.99 4.15 -2.72
N ALA A 26 7.64 5.33 -2.22
CA ALA A 26 8.34 6.57 -2.52
C ALA A 26 8.33 7.48 -1.29
N PRO A 27 9.47 8.07 -0.92
CA PRO A 27 9.51 9.06 0.15
C PRO A 27 8.69 10.30 -0.24
N VAL A 28 8.02 10.88 0.74
CA VAL A 28 7.28 12.13 0.61
C VAL A 28 8.27 13.28 0.59
N LYS A 29 8.23 14.12 -0.45
CA LYS A 29 9.05 15.34 -0.50
C LYS A 29 8.40 16.46 0.29
N LYS A 30 9.23 17.36 0.81
CA LYS A 30 8.75 18.62 1.43
C LYS A 30 7.81 19.36 0.47
N GLY A 31 6.62 19.71 0.95
CA GLY A 31 5.60 20.43 0.17
C GLY A 31 4.83 19.57 -0.84
N GLN A 32 5.08 18.25 -0.91
CA GLN A 32 4.36 17.36 -1.84
C GLN A 32 2.93 17.06 -1.40
N THR A 33 2.65 17.14 -0.10
CA THR A 33 1.35 16.86 0.51
C THR A 33 1.21 17.66 1.80
N ASN A 34 -0.04 18.00 2.14
CA ASN A 34 -0.40 18.58 3.43
C ASN A 34 -0.87 17.52 4.44
N PHE A 35 -0.80 16.23 4.09
CA PHE A 35 -1.19 15.16 4.99
C PHE A 35 -0.20 15.10 6.17
N PRO A 36 -0.66 15.27 7.42
CA PRO A 36 0.23 15.35 8.57
C PRO A 36 1.11 14.12 8.71
N TYR A 37 2.39 14.36 8.99
CA TYR A 37 3.40 13.33 9.23
C TYR A 37 3.63 12.34 8.08
N ALA A 38 3.18 12.64 6.86
CA ALA A 38 3.42 11.76 5.71
C ALA A 38 4.93 11.68 5.41
N ALA A 39 5.49 10.47 5.53
CA ALA A 39 6.90 10.18 5.29
C ALA A 39 7.11 9.34 4.03
N GLN A 40 6.21 8.39 3.75
CA GLN A 40 6.23 7.61 2.51
C GLN A 40 4.83 7.41 1.94
N PHE A 41 4.76 7.35 0.60
CA PHE A 41 3.63 6.78 -0.13
C PHE A 41 3.94 5.33 -0.49
N ALA A 42 2.96 4.44 -0.39
CA ALA A 42 3.06 3.08 -0.87
C ALA A 42 1.88 2.72 -1.76
N ARG A 43 2.18 2.09 -2.90
CA ARG A 43 1.19 1.50 -3.80
C ARG A 43 1.34 -0.01 -3.77
N VAL A 44 0.27 -0.70 -3.40
CA VAL A 44 0.19 -2.16 -3.43
C VAL A 44 -0.75 -2.57 -4.56
N GLU A 45 -0.20 -3.29 -5.53
CA GLU A 45 -0.98 -4.00 -6.54
C GLU A 45 -1.19 -5.43 -6.07
N ARG A 46 -2.45 -5.87 -6.07
CA ARG A 46 -2.87 -7.21 -5.69
C ARG A 46 -3.46 -7.87 -6.93
N LEU A 47 -2.91 -9.01 -7.29
CA LEU A 47 -3.44 -9.89 -8.33
C LEU A 47 -3.83 -11.19 -7.65
N PHE A 48 -5.09 -11.59 -7.77
CA PHE A 48 -5.54 -12.82 -7.12
C PHE A 48 -6.51 -13.60 -7.99
N THR A 49 -6.41 -14.92 -7.93
CA THR A 49 -7.26 -15.90 -8.58
C THR A 49 -7.87 -16.81 -7.51
N ASP A 50 -8.81 -17.67 -7.87
CA ASP A 50 -9.12 -18.82 -7.01
C ASP A 50 -7.95 -19.83 -6.95
N LEU A 51 -8.15 -20.94 -6.24
CA LEU A 51 -7.14 -21.99 -6.06
C LEU A 51 -6.82 -22.79 -7.34
N HIS A 52 -7.65 -22.67 -8.37
CA HIS A 52 -7.44 -23.27 -9.68
C HIS A 52 -6.72 -22.33 -10.65
N GLY A 53 -6.46 -21.09 -10.22
CA GLY A 53 -5.84 -20.08 -11.09
C GLY A 53 -6.86 -19.35 -11.98
N GLU A 54 -8.15 -19.54 -11.74
CA GLU A 54 -9.22 -18.94 -12.54
C GLU A 54 -9.71 -17.63 -11.90
N ASN A 55 -10.57 -16.91 -12.62
CA ASN A 55 -11.21 -15.68 -12.15
C ASN A 55 -10.23 -14.59 -11.67
N PRO A 56 -9.26 -14.17 -12.51
CA PRO A 56 -8.26 -13.19 -12.11
C PRO A 56 -8.92 -11.86 -11.75
N LYS A 57 -8.54 -11.34 -10.58
CA LYS A 57 -8.96 -10.05 -10.07
C LYS A 57 -7.72 -9.19 -9.80
N LYS A 58 -7.86 -7.90 -10.07
CA LYS A 58 -6.85 -6.89 -9.76
C LYS A 58 -7.43 -5.87 -8.81
N ASP A 59 -6.67 -5.55 -7.76
CA ASP A 59 -6.95 -4.48 -6.82
C ASP A 59 -5.71 -3.61 -6.66
N THR A 60 -5.90 -2.30 -6.52
CA THR A 60 -4.81 -1.34 -6.30
C THR A 60 -5.13 -0.52 -5.06
N GLN A 61 -4.22 -0.60 -4.10
CA GLN A 61 -4.36 0.06 -2.81
C GLN A 61 -3.26 1.09 -2.64
N ILE A 62 -3.63 2.28 -2.19
CA ILE A 62 -2.70 3.38 -1.90
C ILE A 62 -2.68 3.58 -0.39
N TYR A 63 -1.47 3.76 0.14
CA TYR A 63 -1.20 3.96 1.55
C TYR A 63 -0.30 5.19 1.74
N ILE A 64 -0.52 5.87 2.86
CA ILE A 64 0.36 6.93 3.37
C ILE A 64 0.82 6.44 4.74
N THR A 65 2.10 6.57 5.04
CA THR A 65 2.68 6.19 6.34
C THR A 65 3.59 7.28 6.87
N SER A 66 3.67 7.38 8.19
CA SER A 66 4.63 8.22 8.89
C SER A 66 5.99 7.56 9.10
N LEU A 67 6.12 6.27 8.77
CA LEU A 67 7.40 5.56 8.78
C LEU A 67 8.24 6.00 7.58
N SER A 68 9.46 6.47 7.84
CA SER A 68 10.49 6.74 6.84
C SER A 68 10.99 5.45 6.18
N ALA A 69 11.74 5.58 5.06
CA ALA A 69 12.30 4.43 4.36
C ALA A 69 13.33 3.66 5.19
N GLU A 70 13.92 4.31 6.19
CA GLU A 70 14.87 3.71 7.14
C GLU A 70 14.13 2.91 8.24
N GLU A 71 12.97 3.41 8.69
CA GLU A 71 12.14 2.73 9.69
C GLU A 71 11.36 1.54 9.10
N ALA A 72 10.91 1.66 7.84
CA ALA A 72 10.23 0.59 7.14
C ALA A 72 10.44 0.69 5.62
N ASP A 73 11.18 -0.27 5.09
CA ASP A 73 11.35 -0.47 3.66
C ASP A 73 10.11 -1.12 3.01
N SER A 74 10.21 -1.43 1.71
CA SER A 74 9.11 -2.05 0.98
C SER A 74 8.68 -3.41 1.55
N GLN A 75 9.61 -4.23 2.04
CA GLN A 75 9.28 -5.53 2.61
C GLN A 75 8.54 -5.35 3.94
N ALA A 76 9.13 -4.57 4.86
CA ALA A 76 8.54 -4.31 6.17
C ALA A 76 7.14 -3.69 6.05
N LEU A 77 6.95 -2.72 5.13
CA LEU A 77 5.64 -2.12 4.89
C LEU A 77 4.63 -3.13 4.34
N LEU A 78 5.04 -4.05 3.45
CA LEU A 78 4.12 -5.06 2.93
C LEU A 78 3.70 -6.08 3.99
N GLU A 79 4.60 -6.44 4.91
CA GLU A 79 4.29 -7.29 6.07
C GLU A 79 3.30 -6.60 7.02
N ILE A 80 3.54 -5.33 7.36
CA ILE A 80 2.62 -4.50 8.16
C ILE A 80 1.23 -4.41 7.51
N ILE A 81 1.18 -4.21 6.20
CA ILE A 81 -0.07 -4.14 5.44
C ILE A 81 -0.82 -5.48 5.47
N ARG A 82 -0.09 -6.60 5.32
CA ARG A 82 -0.65 -7.95 5.30
C ARG A 82 -1.23 -8.36 6.66
N ASP A 83 -0.53 -8.07 7.75
CA ASP A 83 -0.95 -8.46 9.10
C ASP A 83 -2.16 -7.65 9.60
N GLY A 84 -2.66 -6.74 8.76
CA GLY A 84 -3.89 -6.00 8.99
C GLY A 84 -3.74 -5.03 10.13
N PHE A 85 -2.95 -3.96 9.94
CA PHE A 85 -2.90 -2.72 10.74
C PHE A 85 -3.71 -2.78 12.05
N LYS A 86 -3.23 -3.47 13.10
CA LYS A 86 -3.92 -3.50 14.40
C LYS A 86 -3.70 -2.21 15.21
N ASN A 87 -3.89 -1.06 14.55
CA ASN A 87 -3.61 0.29 15.01
C ASN A 87 -4.16 1.30 13.99
N ILE A 88 -4.23 2.59 14.38
CA ILE A 88 -5.07 3.71 13.89
C ILE A 88 -5.56 3.69 12.42
N ALA A 89 -4.78 3.15 11.48
CA ALA A 89 -5.16 2.94 10.08
C ALA A 89 -6.36 1.99 9.86
N ALA A 90 -6.53 0.92 10.67
CA ALA A 90 -7.75 0.10 10.61
C ALA A 90 -9.00 0.87 11.10
N SER A 91 -8.82 1.82 12.03
CA SER A 91 -9.87 2.75 12.44
C SER A 91 -10.15 3.81 11.35
N LEU A 92 -9.12 4.28 10.65
CA LEU A 92 -9.27 5.21 9.52
C LEU A 92 -9.95 4.57 8.31
N ARG A 93 -9.80 3.27 8.06
CA ARG A 93 -10.60 2.55 7.04
C ARG A 93 -12.10 2.50 7.35
N LYS A 94 -12.49 2.64 8.62
CA LYS A 94 -13.91 2.72 9.06
C LYS A 94 -14.45 4.15 9.08
N LEU A 95 -13.58 5.14 9.10
CA LEU A 95 -13.96 6.52 8.83
C LEU A 95 -14.07 6.65 7.31
N GLY A 96 -15.28 6.83 6.79
CA GLY A 96 -15.48 6.99 5.35
C GLY A 96 -14.71 8.21 4.84
N TRP A 97 -13.52 7.99 4.29
CA TRP A 97 -12.75 9.07 3.68
C TRP A 97 -13.43 9.49 2.39
N ASN A 98 -13.67 10.78 2.25
CA ASN A 98 -14.01 11.34 0.95
C ASN A 98 -12.82 11.09 0.01
N ARG A 99 -13.05 10.24 -1.00
CA ARG A 99 -12.03 9.82 -1.97
C ARG A 99 -11.37 11.02 -2.66
N GLU A 100 -12.14 12.02 -3.05
CA GLU A 100 -11.63 13.19 -3.77
C GLU A 100 -10.71 14.03 -2.89
N LEU A 101 -11.10 14.22 -1.62
CA LEU A 101 -10.27 14.95 -0.64
C LEU A 101 -8.99 14.18 -0.30
N ALA A 102 -9.07 12.86 -0.15
CA ALA A 102 -7.89 12.05 0.11
C ALA A 102 -6.89 12.11 -1.05
N LEU A 103 -7.39 12.08 -2.30
CA LEU A 103 -6.56 12.23 -3.51
C LEU A 103 -5.94 13.63 -3.61
N SER A 104 -6.73 14.69 -3.37
CA SER A 104 -6.22 16.06 -3.43
C SER A 104 -5.13 16.33 -2.39
N LEU A 105 -5.26 15.75 -1.18
CA LEU A 105 -4.26 15.89 -0.13
C LEU A 105 -2.94 15.23 -0.51
N ILE A 106 -2.94 14.14 -1.27
CA ILE A 106 -1.71 13.48 -1.76
C ILE A 106 -1.22 14.00 -3.12
N GLY A 107 -1.84 15.05 -3.65
CA GLY A 107 -1.46 15.68 -4.91
C GLY A 107 -1.75 14.84 -6.14
N ILE A 108 -2.83 14.04 -6.10
CA ILE A 108 -3.37 13.26 -7.23
C ILE A 108 -4.74 13.82 -7.63
#